data_AF-A0A4R6Y577-F1
#
_entry.id   AF-A0A4R6Y577-F1
#
_cell.length_a   1.000
_cell.length_b   1.000
_cell.length_c   1.000
_cell.angle_alpha   90.00
_cell.angle_beta   90.00
_cell.angle_gamma   90.00
#
_symmetry.space_group_name_H-M   'P 1'
#
loop_
_entity.id
_entity.type
_entity.pdbx_description
1 polymer ?
#
loop_
_entity_poly.entity_id
_entity_poly.type
_entity_poly.pdbx_seq_one_letter_code
_entity_poly.pdbx_strand_id
1 'polypeptide(L)'
;MNEDLGLRILSEIMQWSDDEARKEFRWLRLMARLKYDGYRDFQAGMRFIESLATWLQQFSTADQRKTAYEFARNAIVYIGPSEMQRLVEQMYPKFVRDRLVRMVANEKGIPPYRVYADADARAAVERLRRQTLFMGLSDGARIDGLRHSNVG
;
A
#
# COMPACT_ATOMS: atom_id res chain seq x y z
N MET A 1 26.45 2.26 0.06
CA MET A 1 26.77 3.14 -1.08
C MET A 1 26.53 4.59 -0.69
N ASN A 2 27.25 5.54 -1.31
CA ASN A 2 27.18 6.96 -0.96
C ASN A 2 25.92 7.60 -1.58
N GLU A 3 24.97 8.07 -0.75
CA GLU A 3 23.72 8.72 -1.20
C GLU A 3 23.98 9.89 -2.15
N ASP A 4 25.08 10.63 -1.93
CA ASP A 4 25.49 11.75 -2.77
C ASP A 4 25.96 11.31 -4.15
N LEU A 5 26.41 10.07 -4.31
CA LEU A 5 26.71 9.51 -5.63
C LEU A 5 25.41 9.24 -6.39
N GLY A 6 24.41 8.66 -5.75
CA GLY A 6 23.11 8.39 -6.36
C GLY A 6 22.40 9.67 -6.82
N LEU A 7 22.45 10.72 -6.00
CA LEU A 7 21.89 12.03 -6.36
C LEU A 7 22.63 12.69 -7.52
N ARG A 8 23.97 12.58 -7.57
CA ARG A 8 24.77 13.09 -8.70
C ARG A 8 24.41 12.39 -10.01
N ILE A 9 24.38 11.06 -10.00
CA ILE A 9 23.98 10.25 -11.17
C ILE A 9 22.58 10.64 -11.63
N LEU A 10 21.63 10.79 -10.70
CA LEU A 10 20.28 11.20 -11.04
C LEU A 10 20.24 12.59 -11.67
N SER A 11 21.01 13.55 -11.16
CA SER A 11 21.11 14.89 -11.74
C SER A 11 21.64 14.87 -13.18
N GLU A 12 22.63 14.03 -13.46
CA GLU A 12 23.19 13.84 -14.80
C GLU A 12 22.17 13.23 -15.77
N ILE A 13 21.45 12.18 -15.34
CA ILE A 13 20.39 11.53 -16.12
C ILE A 13 19.27 12.52 -16.46
N MET A 14 18.93 13.38 -15.50
CA MET A 14 17.85 14.36 -15.62
C MET A 14 18.28 15.65 -16.31
N GLN A 15 19.59 15.87 -16.52
CA GLN A 15 20.15 17.09 -17.09
C GLN A 15 19.73 18.36 -16.31
N TRP A 16 19.66 18.25 -14.99
CA TRP A 16 19.28 19.38 -14.14
C TRP A 16 20.38 20.44 -14.07
N SER A 17 19.96 21.69 -13.97
CA SER A 17 20.85 22.78 -13.56
C SER A 17 21.20 22.65 -12.07
N ASP A 18 22.30 23.27 -11.64
CA ASP A 18 22.73 23.25 -10.23
C ASP A 18 21.61 23.73 -9.28
N ASP A 19 20.86 24.75 -9.68
CA ASP A 19 19.74 25.30 -8.90
C ASP A 19 18.56 24.33 -8.79
N GLU A 20 18.24 23.62 -9.86
CA GLU A 20 17.18 22.60 -9.89
C GLU A 20 17.60 21.37 -9.08
N ALA A 21 18.81 20.86 -9.31
CA ALA A 21 19.38 19.74 -8.58
C ALA A 21 19.38 20.00 -7.07
N ARG A 22 19.76 21.20 -6.63
CA ARG A 22 19.75 21.55 -5.20
C ARG A 22 18.36 21.51 -4.57
N LYS A 23 17.31 21.88 -5.32
CA LYS A 23 15.92 21.80 -4.85
C LYS A 23 15.45 20.36 -4.79
N GLU A 24 15.65 19.60 -5.87
CA GLU A 24 15.19 18.22 -5.96
C GLU A 24 15.94 17.28 -5.02
N PHE A 25 17.23 17.51 -4.76
CA PHE A 25 17.99 16.73 -3.79
C PHE A 25 17.41 16.83 -2.37
N ARG A 26 16.97 18.02 -1.95
CA ARG A 26 16.33 18.18 -0.63
C ARG A 26 15.04 17.38 -0.54
N TRP A 27 14.22 17.42 -1.59
CA TRP A 27 12.98 16.67 -1.65
C TRP A 27 13.23 15.16 -1.68
N LEU A 28 14.15 14.70 -2.53
CA LEU A 28 14.51 13.30 -2.67
C LEU A 28 15.04 12.70 -1.37
N ARG A 29 15.95 13.38 -0.67
CA ARG A 29 16.45 12.94 0.64
C ARG A 29 15.33 12.82 1.67
N LEU A 30 14.44 13.80 1.70
CA LEU A 30 13.30 13.79 2.62
C LEU A 30 12.38 12.59 2.35
N MET A 31 12.02 12.36 1.10
CA MET A 31 11.12 11.26 0.71
C MET A 31 11.78 9.89 0.86
N ALA A 32 13.05 9.74 0.44
CA ALA A 32 13.81 8.51 0.63
C ALA A 32 13.82 8.11 2.10
N ARG A 33 14.21 9.04 2.99
CA ARG A 33 14.29 8.77 4.43
C ARG A 33 12.93 8.51 5.09
N LEU A 34 11.91 9.30 4.77
CA LEU A 34 10.63 9.22 5.47
C LEU A 34 9.69 8.15 4.94
N LYS A 35 9.79 7.82 3.65
CA LYS A 35 8.84 6.93 2.98
C LYS A 35 9.55 5.67 2.50
N TYR A 36 10.49 5.82 1.59
CA TYR A 36 10.84 4.69 0.71
C TYR A 36 11.92 3.76 1.25
N ASP A 37 12.99 4.29 1.87
CA ASP A 37 14.10 3.46 2.37
C ASP A 37 13.72 2.66 3.63
N GLY A 38 12.65 3.06 4.32
CA GLY A 38 12.06 2.31 5.44
C GLY A 38 11.05 1.23 5.01
N TYR A 39 10.79 1.09 3.70
CA TYR A 39 9.84 0.11 3.20
C TYR A 39 10.45 -1.29 3.25
N ARG A 40 10.04 -2.08 4.24
CA ARG A 40 10.66 -3.36 4.58
C ARG A 40 10.40 -4.50 3.59
N ASP A 41 9.46 -4.35 2.67
CA ASP A 41 9.23 -5.35 1.62
C ASP A 41 10.10 -5.12 0.37
N PHE A 42 10.95 -4.09 0.37
CA PHE A 42 12.00 -3.94 -0.65
C PHE A 42 13.17 -4.89 -0.36
N GLN A 43 13.87 -5.33 -1.41
CA GLN A 43 15.07 -6.17 -1.29
C GLN A 43 16.11 -5.49 -0.39
N ALA A 44 16.80 -6.29 0.43
CA ALA A 44 17.81 -5.80 1.35
C ALA A 44 18.90 -5.01 0.59
N GLY A 45 19.14 -3.77 1.03
CA GLY A 45 20.16 -2.90 0.44
C GLY A 45 19.72 -2.08 -0.77
N MET A 46 18.51 -2.28 -1.31
CA MET A 46 17.97 -1.39 -2.34
C MET A 46 17.58 -0.04 -1.74
N ARG A 47 18.03 1.05 -2.37
CA ARG A 47 17.66 2.43 -2.00
C ARG A 47 16.76 3.05 -3.03
N PHE A 48 15.88 3.95 -2.56
CA PHE A 48 14.92 4.64 -3.41
C PHE A 48 15.57 5.43 -4.54
N ILE A 49 16.58 6.24 -4.23
CA ILE A 49 17.22 7.13 -5.21
C ILE A 49 17.87 6.33 -6.34
N GLU A 50 18.50 5.21 -6.00
CA GLU A 50 19.17 4.32 -6.97
C GLU A 50 18.14 3.60 -7.85
N SER A 51 17.06 3.11 -7.23
CA SER A 51 15.95 2.48 -7.95
C SER A 51 15.26 3.46 -8.89
N LEU A 52 15.06 4.70 -8.44
CA LEU A 52 14.49 5.78 -9.24
C LEU A 52 15.41 6.13 -10.42
N ALA A 53 16.71 6.29 -10.20
CA ALA A 53 17.68 6.57 -11.25
C ALA A 53 17.73 5.45 -12.30
N THR A 54 17.69 4.20 -11.86
CA THR A 54 17.67 3.01 -12.74
C THR A 54 16.37 2.96 -13.55
N TRP A 55 15.23 3.19 -12.90
CA TRP A 55 13.93 3.22 -13.56
C TRP A 55 13.82 4.36 -14.58
N LEU A 56 14.35 5.55 -14.28
CA LEU A 56 14.29 6.69 -15.22
C LEU A 56 15.17 6.49 -16.46
N GLN A 57 16.25 5.71 -16.39
CA GLN A 57 17.13 5.46 -17.54
C GLN A 57 16.44 4.69 -18.68
N GLN A 58 15.34 3.99 -18.42
CA GLN A 58 14.60 3.29 -19.48
C GLN A 58 13.97 4.25 -20.50
N PHE A 59 13.81 5.54 -20.15
CA PHE A 59 13.20 6.54 -21.02
C PHE A 59 14.25 7.24 -21.88
N SER A 60 14.05 7.23 -23.19
CA SER A 60 15.06 7.66 -24.17
C SER A 60 15.28 9.17 -24.18
N THR A 61 14.23 9.98 -24.02
CA THR A 61 14.31 11.44 -24.10
C THR A 61 14.29 12.12 -22.74
N ALA A 62 14.89 13.32 -22.65
CA ALA A 62 14.87 14.13 -21.43
C ALA A 62 13.44 14.49 -21.01
N ASP A 63 12.56 14.81 -21.96
CA ASP A 63 11.15 15.13 -21.69
C ASP A 63 10.38 13.92 -21.12
N GLN A 64 10.63 12.71 -21.63
CA GLN A 64 10.04 11.50 -21.06
C GLN A 64 10.53 11.24 -19.64
N ARG A 65 11.83 11.42 -19.38
CA ARG A 65 12.41 11.29 -18.03
C ARG A 65 11.81 12.30 -17.07
N LYS A 66 11.67 13.56 -17.51
CA LYS A 66 11.02 14.62 -16.73
C LYS A 66 9.57 14.27 -16.40
N THR A 67 8.79 13.85 -17.40
CA THR A 67 7.39 13.45 -17.20
C THR A 67 7.28 12.29 -16.21
N ALA A 68 8.11 11.25 -16.36
CA ALA A 68 8.14 10.09 -15.49
C ALA A 68 8.57 10.47 -14.05
N TYR A 69 9.54 11.36 -13.91
CA TYR A 69 9.98 11.88 -12.62
C TYR A 69 8.89 12.69 -11.93
N GLU A 70 8.21 13.59 -12.65
CA GLU A 70 7.08 14.36 -12.12
C GLU A 70 5.93 13.46 -11.67
N PHE A 71 5.65 12.39 -12.41
CA PHE A 71 4.72 11.35 -11.97
C PHE A 71 5.18 10.72 -10.66
N ALA A 72 6.43 10.27 -10.56
CA ALA A 72 6.96 9.69 -9.33
C ALA A 72 6.90 10.66 -8.14
N ARG A 73 7.17 11.94 -8.40
CA ARG A 73 7.21 13.01 -7.40
C ARG A 73 5.83 13.37 -6.85
N ASN A 74 4.83 13.43 -7.74
CA ASN A 74 3.53 14.01 -7.41
C ASN A 74 2.43 12.96 -7.21
N ALA A 75 2.56 11.77 -7.81
CA ALA A 75 1.50 10.76 -7.83
C ALA A 75 1.78 9.54 -6.95
N ILE A 76 3.02 9.30 -6.51
CA ILE A 76 3.30 8.13 -5.66
C ILE A 76 2.73 8.35 -4.27
N VAL A 77 1.73 7.51 -3.94
CA VAL A 77 1.19 7.39 -2.58
C VAL A 77 2.02 6.35 -1.84
N TYR A 78 2.59 6.77 -0.71
CA TYR A 78 3.26 5.87 0.21
C TYR A 78 2.28 5.45 1.30
N ILE A 79 2.15 4.15 1.51
CA ILE A 79 1.44 3.58 2.66
C ILE A 79 2.48 2.83 3.48
N GLY A 80 2.76 3.35 4.67
CA GLY A 80 3.76 2.80 5.58
C GLY A 80 3.37 1.44 6.13
N PRO A 81 4.32 0.68 6.71
CA PRO A 81 4.05 -0.65 7.25
C PRO A 81 2.91 -0.68 8.27
N SER A 82 2.86 0.29 9.19
CA SER A 82 1.81 0.40 10.20
C SER A 82 0.45 0.77 9.60
N GLU A 83 0.44 1.62 8.58
CA GLU A 83 -0.78 2.00 7.86
C GLU A 83 -1.32 0.81 7.06
N MET A 84 -0.45 0.09 6.35
CA MET A 84 -0.79 -1.15 5.66
C MET A 84 -1.35 -2.19 6.62
N GLN A 85 -0.71 -2.40 7.77
CA GLN A 85 -1.20 -3.30 8.81
C GLN A 85 -2.60 -2.88 9.27
N ARG A 86 -2.81 -1.59 9.53
CA ARG A 86 -4.12 -1.05 9.93
C ARG A 86 -5.20 -1.31 8.86
N LEU A 87 -4.87 -1.15 7.58
CA LEU A 87 -5.80 -1.46 6.48
C LEU A 87 -6.19 -2.94 6.47
N VAL A 88 -5.22 -3.84 6.65
CA VAL A 88 -5.45 -5.29 6.73
C VAL A 88 -6.35 -5.64 7.92
N GLU A 89 -6.07 -5.08 9.10
CA GLU A 89 -6.87 -5.28 10.31
C GLU A 89 -8.30 -4.76 10.17
N GLN A 90 -8.53 -3.72 9.37
CA GLN A 90 -9.87 -3.16 9.14
C GLN A 90 -10.69 -3.92 8.12
N MET A 91 -10.06 -4.74 7.27
CA MET A 91 -10.74 -5.43 6.19
C MET A 91 -11.94 -6.24 6.69
N TYR A 92 -11.72 -7.05 7.73
CA TYR A 92 -12.76 -7.91 8.27
C TYR A 92 -13.90 -7.14 8.97
N PRO A 93 -13.66 -6.29 9.99
CA PRO A 93 -14.74 -5.62 10.71
C PRO A 93 -15.49 -4.59 9.87
N LYS A 94 -14.84 -3.96 8.87
CA LYS A 94 -15.47 -2.91 8.04
C LYS A 94 -16.23 -3.47 6.85
N PHE A 95 -15.73 -4.53 6.21
CA PHE A 95 -16.30 -5.01 4.95
C PHE A 95 -16.92 -6.39 5.09
N VAL A 96 -16.16 -7.37 5.59
CA VAL A 96 -16.61 -8.77 5.65
C VAL A 96 -17.79 -8.93 6.60
N ARG A 97 -17.66 -8.43 7.84
CA ARG A 97 -18.72 -8.54 8.85
C ARG A 97 -20.01 -7.87 8.38
N ASP A 98 -19.92 -6.66 7.84
CA ASP A 98 -21.07 -5.93 7.29
C ASP A 98 -21.74 -6.69 6.15
N ARG A 99 -20.94 -7.27 5.23
CA ARG A 99 -21.45 -8.10 4.14
C ARG A 99 -22.20 -9.34 4.64
N LEU A 100 -21.63 -10.08 5.59
CA LEU A 100 -22.28 -11.27 6.17
C LEU A 100 -23.60 -10.91 6.85
N VAL A 101 -23.62 -9.82 7.62
CA VAL A 101 -24.84 -9.32 8.28
C VAL A 101 -25.91 -8.96 7.26
N ARG A 102 -25.56 -8.22 6.19
CA ARG A 102 -26.52 -7.85 5.14
C ARG A 102 -27.05 -9.06 4.38
N MET A 103 -26.21 -10.06 4.13
CA MET A 103 -26.66 -11.30 3.47
C MET A 103 -27.72 -12.02 4.30
N VAL A 104 -27.47 -12.20 5.59
CA VAL A 104 -28.45 -12.84 6.50
C VAL A 104 -29.71 -11.99 6.69
N ALA A 105 -29.55 -10.66 6.79
CA ALA A 105 -30.67 -9.73 6.88
C ALA A 105 -31.62 -9.88 5.67
N ASN A 106 -31.05 -9.94 4.47
CA ASN A 106 -31.81 -10.11 3.23
C ASN A 106 -32.47 -11.50 3.16
N GLU A 107 -31.76 -12.56 3.55
CA GLU A 107 -32.30 -13.93 3.57
C GLU A 107 -33.51 -14.06 4.52
N LYS A 108 -33.46 -13.38 5.68
CA LYS A 108 -34.50 -13.43 6.71
C LYS A 108 -35.57 -12.34 6.58
N GLY A 109 -35.42 -11.41 5.64
CA GLY A 109 -36.36 -10.28 5.46
C GLY A 109 -36.40 -9.31 6.64
N ILE A 110 -35.30 -9.15 7.38
CA ILE A 110 -35.20 -8.24 8.53
C ILE A 110 -34.21 -7.08 8.27
N PRO A 111 -34.36 -5.93 8.94
CA PRO A 111 -33.37 -4.86 8.85
C PRO A 111 -31.97 -5.30 9.37
N PRO A 112 -30.85 -4.89 8.75
CA PRO A 112 -29.50 -5.32 9.15
C PRO A 112 -29.15 -5.08 10.62
N TYR A 113 -29.63 -3.99 11.22
CA TYR A 113 -29.38 -3.67 12.63
C TYR A 113 -30.11 -4.60 13.62
N ARG A 114 -31.10 -5.40 13.16
CA ARG A 114 -31.79 -6.40 13.98
C ARG A 114 -31.11 -7.77 13.98
N VAL A 115 -30.17 -8.03 13.06
CA VAL A 115 -29.53 -9.35 12.90
C VAL A 115 -28.87 -9.84 14.19
N TYR A 116 -28.23 -8.96 14.97
CA TYR A 116 -27.60 -9.35 16.23
C TYR A 116 -28.56 -9.40 17.42
N ALA A 117 -29.78 -8.88 17.28
CA ALA A 117 -30.83 -8.98 18.30
C ALA A 117 -31.66 -10.27 18.16
N ASP A 118 -31.59 -10.93 17.00
CA ASP A 118 -32.26 -12.20 16.72
C ASP A 118 -31.26 -13.37 16.82
N ALA A 119 -31.57 -14.36 17.66
CA ALA A 119 -30.64 -15.46 17.94
C ALA A 119 -30.36 -16.33 16.71
N ASP A 120 -31.38 -16.59 15.88
CA ASP A 120 -31.26 -17.42 14.69
C ASP A 120 -30.51 -16.69 13.58
N ALA A 121 -30.73 -15.38 13.43
CA ALA A 121 -30.00 -14.53 12.49
C ALA A 121 -28.52 -14.43 12.90
N ARG A 122 -28.24 -14.24 14.19
CA ARG A 122 -26.86 -14.26 14.70
C ARG A 122 -26.18 -15.61 14.44
N ALA A 123 -26.87 -16.72 14.69
CA ALA A 123 -26.34 -18.06 14.41
C ALA A 123 -26.08 -18.28 12.91
N ALA A 124 -26.96 -17.78 12.04
CA ALA A 124 -26.78 -17.82 10.60
C ALA A 124 -25.54 -17.03 10.12
N VAL A 125 -25.26 -15.86 10.72
CA VAL A 125 -24.04 -15.09 10.43
C VAL A 125 -22.79 -15.89 10.78
N GLU A 126 -22.76 -16.54 11.95
CA GLU A 126 -21.62 -17.38 12.36
C GLU A 126 -21.45 -18.61 11.45
N ARG A 127 -22.56 -19.24 11.05
CA ARG A 127 -22.53 -20.34 10.08
C ARG A 127 -21.95 -19.87 8.74
N LEU A 128 -22.44 -18.76 8.20
CA LEU A 128 -21.96 -18.21 6.94
C LEU A 128 -20.48 -17.81 7.02
N ARG A 129 -20.04 -17.23 8.14
CA ARG A 129 -18.63 -16.93 8.41
C ARG A 129 -17.77 -18.19 8.30
N ARG A 130 -18.18 -19.29 8.97
CA ARG A 130 -17.45 -20.57 8.94
C ARG A 130 -17.43 -21.22 7.54
N GLN A 131 -18.42 -20.92 6.72
CA GLN A 131 -18.52 -21.38 5.32
C GLN A 131 -17.81 -20.43 4.33
N THR A 132 -17.21 -19.33 4.81
CA THR A 132 -16.52 -18.35 3.96
C THR A 132 -15.03 -18.67 3.88
N LEU A 133 -14.52 -18.87 2.67
CA LEU A 133 -13.09 -19.03 2.38
C LEU A 133 -12.45 -17.66 2.09
N PHE A 134 -11.35 -17.36 2.77
CA PHE A 134 -10.51 -16.18 2.48
C PHE A 134 -9.26 -16.63 1.72
N MET A 135 -9.09 -16.13 0.49
CA MET A 135 -7.98 -16.49 -0.39
C MET A 135 -7.13 -15.27 -0.72
N GLY A 136 -5.80 -15.39 -0.57
CA GLY A 136 -4.86 -14.38 -1.02
C GLY A 136 -4.58 -14.56 -2.51
N LEU A 137 -4.78 -13.51 -3.30
CA LEU A 137 -4.60 -13.54 -4.77
C LEU A 137 -3.19 -13.13 -5.22
N SER A 138 -2.28 -12.83 -4.28
CA SER A 138 -0.92 -12.39 -4.56
C SER A 138 0.01 -12.76 -3.41
N ASP A 139 1.32 -12.83 -3.67
CA ASP A 139 2.35 -13.06 -2.65
C ASP A 139 2.33 -11.99 -1.52
N GLY A 140 1.88 -10.78 -1.84
CA GLY A 140 1.71 -9.69 -0.89
C GLY A 140 0.35 -9.66 -0.17
N ALA A 141 -0.49 -10.70 -0.25
CA ALA A 141 -1.90 -10.63 0.19
C ALA A 141 -2.12 -10.53 1.71
N ARG A 142 -1.06 -10.57 2.54
CA ARG A 142 -1.09 -10.38 4.01
C ARG A 142 -2.16 -11.20 4.74
N ILE A 143 -2.51 -12.40 4.23
CA ILE A 143 -3.51 -13.29 4.84
C ILE A 143 -3.14 -13.68 6.28
N ASP A 144 -1.85 -13.75 6.57
CA ASP A 144 -1.36 -14.00 7.93
C ASP A 144 -1.76 -12.88 8.91
N GLY A 145 -1.59 -11.61 8.51
CA GLY A 145 -2.03 -10.45 9.31
C GLY A 145 -3.55 -10.39 9.46
N LEU A 146 -4.30 -10.74 8.40
CA LEU A 146 -5.75 -10.86 8.47
C LEU A 146 -6.19 -11.94 9.46
N ARG A 147 -5.52 -13.09 9.47
CA ARG A 147 -5.84 -14.19 10.39
C ARG A 147 -5.56 -13.80 11.83
N HIS A 148 -4.36 -13.28 12.13
CA HIS A 148 -3.95 -12.92 13.49
C HIS A 148 -4.76 -11.78 14.09
N SER A 149 -5.21 -10.82 13.28
CA SER A 149 -6.02 -9.69 13.75
C SER A 149 -7.48 -10.04 14.06
N ASN A 150 -7.95 -11.22 13.61
CA ASN A 150 -9.34 -11.66 13.76
C ASN A 150 -9.44 -12.99 14.54
N VAL A 151 -8.45 -13.32 15.37
CA VAL A 151 -8.51 -14.47 16.28
C VAL A 151 -9.44 -14.10 17.45
N GLY A 152 -10.67 -14.59 17.39
CA GLY A 152 -11.77 -14.32 18.32
C GLY A 152 -13.12 -14.68 17.69
#